data_AF-A0A927X9Z3-F1
#
_entry.id   AF-A0A927X9Z3-F1
#
_cell.length_a   1.000
_cell.length_b   1.000
_cell.length_c   1.000
_cell.angle_alpha   90.00
_cell.angle_beta   90.00
_cell.angle_gamma   90.00
#
_symmetry.space_group_name_H-M   'P 1'
#
loop_
_entity.id
_entity.type
_entity.pdbx_description
1 polymer ?
#
loop_
_entity_poly.entity_id
_entity_poly.type
_entity_poly.pdbx_seq_one_letter_code
_entity_poly.pdbx_strand_id
1 'polypeptide(L)'
;MFEILDEKTNMRVMTMPENPNFHLISIKSVSKAVIETREINDDVLFNVTVQTYCTKAELTKIIKLFSKSFYSKNPEINGILIRRDLNLNLEDIGFHMLNYDSDYLYQKNEQKDKVGKVQK
;
A
#
# COMPACT_ATOMS: atom_id res chain seq x y z
N MET A 1 16.35 9.00 3.58
CA MET A 1 15.63 9.73 4.65
C MET A 1 14.38 8.94 4.99
N PHE A 2 14.01 8.80 6.28
CA PHE A 2 12.76 8.13 6.68
C PHE A 2 11.62 9.14 6.70
N GLU A 3 10.48 8.76 6.13
CA GLU A 3 9.21 9.49 6.22
C GLU A 3 8.30 8.79 7.22
N ILE A 4 7.62 9.57 8.06
CA ILE A 4 6.68 9.04 9.06
C ILE A 4 5.29 8.89 8.40
N LEU A 5 4.76 7.67 8.41
CA LEU A 5 3.40 7.35 7.92
C LEU A 5 2.34 7.40 9.04
N ASP A 6 2.74 7.12 10.29
CA ASP A 6 1.88 7.23 11.46
C ASP A 6 2.69 7.46 12.74
N GLU A 7 2.47 8.62 13.37
CA GLU A 7 3.12 9.03 14.62
C GLU A 7 2.80 8.09 15.79
N LYS A 8 1.55 7.63 15.89
CA LYS A 8 1.10 6.82 17.05
C LYS A 8 1.85 5.50 17.16
N THR A 9 2.10 4.84 16.03
CA THR A 9 2.85 3.58 15.99
C THR A 9 4.31 3.76 15.60
N ASN A 10 4.76 5.01 15.37
CA ASN A 10 6.07 5.31 14.82
C ASN A 10 6.34 4.46 13.56
N MET A 11 5.35 4.40 12.67
CA MET A 11 5.46 3.69 11.39
C MET A 11 6.19 4.59 10.41
N ARG A 12 7.26 4.08 9.81
CA ARG A 12 8.13 4.83 8.91
C ARG A 12 8.35 4.07 7.63
N VAL A 13 8.46 4.81 6.53
CA VAL A 13 8.87 4.31 5.23
C VAL A 13 10.22 4.90 4.83
N MET A 14 11.04 4.11 4.17
CA MET A 14 12.24 4.58 3.51
C MET A 14 12.29 4.00 2.10
N THR A 15 12.29 4.88 1.10
CA THR A 15 12.63 4.50 -0.27
C THR A 15 14.12 4.26 -0.38
N MET A 16 14.51 3.11 -0.93
CA MET A 16 15.91 2.74 -1.10
C MET A 16 16.53 3.64 -2.18
N PRO A 17 17.59 4.42 -1.88
CA PRO A 17 18.15 5.35 -2.85
C PRO A 17 18.65 4.68 -4.14
N GLU A 18 19.20 3.47 -4.01
CA GLU A 18 19.71 2.70 -5.14
C GLU A 18 18.61 1.98 -5.93
N ASN A 19 17.41 1.87 -5.36
CA ASN A 19 16.27 1.26 -6.01
C ASN A 19 14.97 1.96 -5.59
N PRO A 20 14.56 3.01 -6.33
CA PRO A 20 13.45 3.88 -5.93
C PRO A 20 12.10 3.18 -5.87
N ASN A 21 12.00 1.99 -6.47
CA ASN A 21 10.81 1.15 -6.44
C ASN A 21 10.72 0.29 -5.17
N PHE A 22 11.78 0.24 -4.36
CA PHE A 22 11.82 -0.57 -3.14
C PHE A 22 11.65 0.33 -1.91
N HIS A 23 10.63 0.01 -1.12
CA HIS A 23 10.26 0.77 0.07
C HIS A 23 10.31 -0.12 1.31
N LEU A 24 11.21 0.21 2.24
CA LEU A 24 11.31 -0.46 3.53
C LEU A 24 10.30 0.15 4.51
N ILE A 25 9.45 -0.69 5.09
CA ILE A 25 8.47 -0.29 6.11
C ILE A 25 8.91 -0.81 7.48
N SER A 26 8.97 0.11 8.44
CA SER A 26 9.28 -0.20 9.84
C SER A 26 8.16 0.28 10.77
N ILE A 27 7.93 -0.45 11.87
CA ILE A 27 7.03 -0.06 12.96
C ILE A 27 7.82 -0.13 14.25
N LYS A 28 7.86 0.96 15.03
CA LYS A 28 8.65 1.04 16.28
C LYS A 28 10.10 0.56 16.12
N SER A 29 10.74 0.96 15.02
CA SER A 29 12.12 0.58 14.67
C SER A 29 12.35 -0.89 14.33
N VAL A 30 11.30 -1.70 14.20
CA VAL A 30 11.39 -3.08 13.70
C VAL A 30 11.05 -3.08 12.21
N SER A 31 11.94 -3.64 11.38
CA SER A 31 11.66 -3.89 9.97
C SER A 31 10.52 -4.90 9.84
N LYS A 32 9.43 -4.53 9.18
CA LYS A 32 8.22 -5.36 9.07
C LYS A 32 8.01 -5.88 7.67
N ALA A 33 8.16 -5.03 6.66
CA ALA A 33 7.91 -5.38 5.27
C ALA A 33 8.76 -4.56 4.31
N VAL A 34 8.95 -5.09 3.11
CA VAL A 34 9.44 -4.37 1.94
C VAL A 34 8.31 -4.36 0.90
N ILE A 35 8.08 -3.22 0.26
CA ILE A 35 7.14 -3.07 -0.83
C ILE A 35 7.94 -2.72 -2.09
N GLU A 36 7.85 -3.56 -3.10
CA GLU A 36 8.33 -3.26 -4.46
C GLU A 36 7.16 -2.74 -5.29
N THR A 37 7.36 -1.62 -5.98
CA THR A 37 6.37 -1.00 -6.87
C THR A 37 6.71 -1.24 -8.34
N ARG A 38 5.70 -1.46 -9.18
CA ARG A 38 5.85 -1.62 -10.62
C ARG A 38 4.64 -1.07 -11.37
N GLU A 39 4.86 -0.19 -12.35
CA GLU A 39 3.77 0.33 -13.20
C GLU A 39 3.30 -0.73 -14.21
N ILE A 40 1.98 -0.82 -14.40
CA ILE A 40 1.32 -1.71 -15.36
C ILE A 40 0.06 -1.01 -15.89
N ASN A 41 0.04 -0.61 -17.17
CA ASN A 41 -1.16 -0.08 -17.85
C ASN A 41 -1.93 0.97 -17.03
N ASP A 42 -1.25 2.02 -16.57
CA ASP A 42 -1.78 3.13 -15.74
C ASP A 42 -2.16 2.76 -14.28
N ASP A 43 -1.97 1.51 -13.88
CA ASP A 43 -2.02 1.06 -12.49
C ASP A 43 -0.61 0.83 -11.94
N VAL A 44 -0.50 0.66 -10.62
CA VAL A 44 0.74 0.23 -9.95
C VAL A 44 0.52 -1.09 -9.22
N LEU A 45 1.46 -2.00 -9.37
CA LEU A 45 1.55 -3.24 -8.62
C LEU A 45 2.45 -3.08 -7.41
N PHE A 46 1.92 -3.39 -6.23
CA PHE A 46 2.66 -3.53 -4.98
C PHE A 46 2.93 -5.01 -4.72
N ASN A 47 4.20 -5.37 -4.72
CA ASN A 47 4.69 -6.66 -4.27
C ASN A 47 5.18 -6.54 -2.82
N VAL A 48 4.44 -7.11 -1.88
CA VAL A 48 4.69 -6.94 -0.44
C VAL A 48 5.40 -8.17 0.10
N THR A 49 6.63 -8.00 0.55
CA THR A 49 7.43 -9.07 1.19
C THR A 49 7.53 -8.82 2.70
N VAL A 50 7.06 -9.78 3.50
CA VAL A 50 7.14 -9.72 4.97
C VAL A 50 8.53 -10.15 5.45
N GLN A 51 9.19 -9.31 6.25
CA GLN A 51 10.60 -9.53 6.68
C GLN A 51 10.72 -10.22 8.05
N THR A 52 9.70 -10.11 8.88
CA THR A 52 9.62 -10.71 10.21
C THR A 52 8.16 -11.00 10.55
N TYR A 53 7.89 -11.61 11.70
CA TYR A 53 6.50 -11.81 12.13
C TYR A 53 5.72 -10.49 12.13
N CYS A 54 4.71 -10.46 11.27
CA CYS A 54 3.82 -9.33 11.08
C CYS A 54 2.40 -9.83 11.32
N THR A 55 1.72 -9.23 12.29
CA THR A 55 0.32 -9.57 12.53
C THR A 55 -0.54 -9.10 11.37
N LYS A 56 -1.69 -9.75 11.16
CA LYS A 56 -2.68 -9.32 10.15
C LYS A 56 -3.02 -7.83 10.28
N ALA A 57 -3.24 -7.35 11.50
CA ALA A 57 -3.57 -5.94 11.76
C ALA A 57 -2.43 -4.98 11.43
N GLU A 58 -1.17 -5.35 11.71
CA GLU A 58 0.00 -4.56 11.31
C GLU A 58 0.09 -4.47 9.79
N LEU A 59 -0.08 -5.60 9.10
CA LEU A 59 0.00 -5.63 7.64
C LEU A 59 -1.13 -4.84 6.97
N THR A 60 -2.38 -5.01 7.43
CA THR A 60 -3.52 -4.18 7.01
C THR A 60 -3.18 -2.70 7.10
N LYS A 61 -2.55 -2.30 8.21
CA LYS A 61 -2.17 -0.92 8.44
C LYS A 61 -1.04 -0.46 7.53
N ILE A 62 -0.01 -1.29 7.33
CA ILE A 62 1.12 -1.03 6.42
C ILE A 62 0.59 -0.74 5.02
N ILE A 63 -0.18 -1.68 4.47
CA ILE A 63 -0.74 -1.58 3.12
C ILE A 63 -1.59 -0.32 3.00
N LYS A 64 -2.55 -0.13 3.91
CA LYS A 64 -3.47 1.03 3.85
C LYS A 64 -2.75 2.38 3.91
N LEU A 65 -1.81 2.54 4.83
CA LEU A 65 -1.10 3.81 5.01
C LEU A 65 -0.10 4.07 3.89
N PHE A 66 0.63 3.03 3.46
CA PHE A 66 1.58 3.15 2.36
C PHE A 66 0.84 3.47 1.05
N SER A 67 -0.21 2.73 0.69
CA SER A 67 -1.04 3.01 -0.49
C SER A 67 -1.55 4.45 -0.51
N LYS A 68 -2.05 4.95 0.63
CA LYS A 68 -2.51 6.34 0.73
C LYS A 68 -1.38 7.37 0.52
N SER A 69 -0.22 7.16 1.14
CA SER A 69 0.94 8.05 0.95
C SER A 69 1.43 8.01 -0.49
N PHE A 70 1.53 6.82 -1.07
CA PHE A 70 1.98 6.63 -2.45
C PHE A 70 1.06 7.33 -3.45
N TYR A 71 -0.27 7.14 -3.33
CA TYR A 71 -1.23 7.86 -4.16
C TYR A 71 -1.13 9.38 -4.04
N SER A 72 -0.93 9.90 -2.83
CA SER A 72 -0.84 11.35 -2.62
C SER A 72 0.34 11.99 -3.35
N LYS A 73 1.35 11.19 -3.73
CA LYS A 73 2.55 11.62 -4.46
C LYS A 73 2.47 11.32 -5.95
N ASN A 74 1.63 10.39 -6.36
CA ASN A 74 1.47 9.91 -7.73
C ASN A 74 -0.02 9.93 -8.12
N PRO A 75 -0.63 11.13 -8.26
CA PRO A 75 -2.06 11.30 -8.50
C PRO A 75 -2.54 10.77 -9.87
N GLU A 76 -1.62 10.51 -10.80
CA GLU A 76 -1.87 9.95 -12.14
C GLU A 76 -2.23 8.46 -12.12
N ILE A 77 -1.92 7.75 -11.03
CA ILE A 77 -2.15 6.31 -10.91
C ILE A 77 -3.65 6.05 -10.76
N ASN A 78 -4.19 5.19 -11.63
CA ASN A 78 -5.62 4.86 -11.68
C ASN A 78 -6.03 3.88 -10.56
N GLY A 79 -5.12 3.00 -10.16
CA GLY A 79 -5.34 2.01 -9.13
C GLY A 79 -4.08 1.32 -8.62
N ILE A 80 -4.22 0.64 -7.48
CA ILE A 80 -3.18 -0.17 -6.86
C ILE A 80 -3.63 -1.61 -6.90
N LEU A 81 -2.79 -2.43 -7.51
CA LEU A 81 -2.83 -3.88 -7.49
C LEU A 81 -1.89 -4.36 -6.38
N ILE A 82 -2.31 -5.35 -5.60
CA ILE A 82 -1.49 -5.99 -4.57
C ILE A 82 -1.36 -7.45 -4.93
N ARG A 83 -0.12 -7.94 -5.04
CA ARG A 83 0.12 -9.36 -5.21
C ARG A 83 0.01 -10.09 -3.88
N ARG A 84 -0.73 -11.19 -3.84
CA ARG A 84 -0.87 -12.02 -2.65
C ARG A 84 0.41 -12.82 -2.38
N ASP A 85 0.99 -12.66 -1.20
CA ASP A 85 1.84 -13.70 -0.59
C ASP A 85 0.92 -14.83 -0.11
N LEU A 86 1.29 -16.09 -0.38
CA LEU A 86 0.47 -17.26 -0.04
C LEU A 86 0.15 -17.36 1.46
N ASN A 87 0.94 -16.72 2.33
CA ASN A 87 0.72 -16.66 3.78
C ASN A 87 -0.24 -15.56 4.22
N LEU A 88 -0.72 -14.73 3.29
CA LEU A 88 -1.59 -13.59 3.57
C LEU A 88 -3.02 -13.87 3.13
N ASN A 89 -3.96 -13.79 4.09
CA ASN A 89 -5.38 -13.74 3.78
C ASN A 89 -5.83 -12.26 3.71
N LEU A 90 -5.85 -11.74 2.48
CA LEU A 90 -5.96 -10.31 2.18
C LEU A 90 -7.41 -9.87 1.88
N GLU A 91 -8.35 -10.79 1.65
CA GLU A 91 -9.78 -10.49 1.42
C GLU A 91 -10.39 -9.70 2.60
N ASP A 92 -9.92 -9.98 3.82
CA ASP A 92 -10.36 -9.31 5.05
C ASP A 92 -9.80 -7.88 5.22
N ILE A 93 -8.97 -7.39 4.29
CA ILE A 93 -8.27 -6.11 4.38
C ILE A 93 -8.98 -5.02 3.57
N GLY A 94 -10.10 -5.35 2.91
CA GLY A 94 -10.91 -4.40 2.14
C GLY A 94 -10.41 -4.17 0.71
N PHE A 95 -9.76 -5.17 0.13
CA PHE A 95 -9.36 -5.18 -1.28
C PHE A 95 -10.23 -6.19 -2.04
N HIS A 96 -10.64 -5.85 -3.26
CA HIS A 96 -11.48 -6.72 -4.08
C HIS A 96 -10.63 -7.53 -5.04
N MET A 97 -10.93 -8.82 -5.21
CA MET A 97 -10.38 -9.61 -6.30
C MET A 97 -11.09 -9.25 -7.60
N LEU A 98 -10.35 -8.81 -8.62
CA LEU A 98 -10.91 -8.72 -9.96
C LEU A 98 -10.96 -10.13 -10.55
N ASN A 99 -12.14 -10.54 -10.99
CA ASN A 99 -12.44 -11.89 -11.40
C ASN A 99 -11.89 -12.17 -12.82
N TYR A 100 -10.57 -12.25 -12.93
CA TYR A 100 -9.82 -12.69 -14.11
C TYR A 100 -8.54 -13.35 -13.63
N ASP A 101 -8.45 -14.68 -13.67
CA ASP A 101 -7.26 -15.56 -13.46
C ASP A 101 -5.90 -14.90 -13.17
N SER A 102 -5.77 -14.15 -12.08
CA SER A 102 -4.53 -13.43 -11.76
C SER A 102 -4.45 -13.11 -10.27
N ASP A 103 -3.27 -13.35 -9.70
CA ASP A 103 -2.90 -13.33 -8.27
C ASP A 103 -3.00 -11.94 -7.58
N TYR A 104 -3.85 -11.03 -8.06
CA TYR A 104 -3.85 -9.61 -7.70
C TYR A 104 -5.17 -9.16 -7.06
N LEU A 105 -5.04 -8.39 -5.98
CA LEU A 105 -6.12 -7.69 -5.29
C LEU A 105 -6.09 -6.21 -5.65
N TYR A 106 -7.24 -5.62 -5.95
CA TYR A 106 -7.31 -4.25 -6.47
C TYR A 106 -7.97 -3.29 -5.47
N GLN A 107 -7.36 -2.11 -5.31
CA GLN A 107 -7.97 -0.96 -4.66
C GLN A 107 -8.06 0.20 -5.64
N LYS A 108 -9.29 0.54 -6.03
CA LYS A 108 -9.58 1.69 -6.86
C LYS A 108 -9.69 2.96 -6.01
N ASN A 109 -9.33 4.09 -6.60
CA ASN A 109 -9.52 5.39 -5.98
C ASN A 109 -11.02 5.70 -5.78
N GLU A 110 -11.50 5.66 -4.53
CA GLU A 110 -12.84 6.17 -4.15
C GLU A 110 -12.84 7.67 -3.81
N GLN A 111 -11.86 8.45 -4.27
CA GLN A 111 -11.98 9.91 -4.26
C GLN A 111 -12.76 10.39 -5.49
N LYS A 112 -14.06 10.10 -5.52
CA LYS A 112 -15.01 10.97 -6.23
C LYS A 112 -15.81 11.74 -5.20
N ASP A 113 -15.62 13.06 -5.24
CA ASP A 113 -16.44 14.13 -4.66
C ASP A 113 -16.31 14.47 -3.16
N LYS A 114 -15.31 15.31 -2.87
CA LYS A 114 -15.48 16.45 -1.95
C LYS A 114 -15.07 17.77 -2.61
N VAL A 115 -15.64 18.07 -3.79
CA VAL A 115 -15.67 19.45 -4.32
C VAL A 115 -17.10 19.73 -4.79
N GLY A 116 -17.93 20.15 -3.85
CA GLY A 116 -19.33 20.48 -4.11
C GLY A 116 -20.08 20.72 -2.81
N LYS A 117 -19.88 21.91 -2.22
CA LYS A 117 -20.85 22.46 -1.27
C LYS A 117 -22.21 22.47 -1.96
N VAL A 118 -23.21 21.79 -1.40
CA VAL A 118 -24.58 22.29 -1.44
C VAL A 118 -25.16 22.05 -0.06
N GLN A 119 -25.21 23.14 0.73
CA GLN A 119 -26.22 23.31 1.76
C GLN A 119 -27.59 23.17 1.10
N LYS A 120 -28.43 22.31 1.64
CA LYS A 120 -29.88 22.57 1.70
C LYS A 120 -30.30 22.45 3.15
#